data_AF-A0A5N7MSV7-F1
#
_entry.id   AF-A0A5N7MSV7-F1
#
_cell.length_a   1.000
_cell.length_b   1.000
_cell.length_c   1.000
_cell.angle_alpha   90.00
_cell.angle_beta   90.00
_cell.angle_gamma   90.00
#
_symmetry.space_group_name_H-M   'P 1'
#
loop_
_entity.id
_entity.type
_entity.pdbx_description
1 polymer ?
#
loop_
_entity_poly.entity_id
_entity_poly.type
_entity_poly.pdbx_seq_one_letter_code
_entity_poly.pdbx_strand_id
1 'polypeptide(L)'
;MTHARRLTLAHLWVAFAAFAIASVLGVWQMWARSPLPAPFLTANAYFTSVTAHGVSIAYVLTTFMVMGFGYYVAETALGRPLPLPRLAWLGFALGIIGSLSSYRHINDQRASFEKCH
;
A
#
# COMPACT_ATOMS: atom_id res chain seq x y z
N MET A 1 -24.00 12.02 -8.86
CA MET A 1 -23.60 10.97 -7.89
C MET A 1 -22.54 9.98 -8.42
N THR A 2 -21.83 10.22 -9.54
CA THR A 2 -21.07 9.15 -10.21
C THR A 2 -19.55 9.23 -10.08
N HIS A 3 -18.94 10.42 -10.09
CA HIS A 3 -17.47 10.53 -10.14
C HIS A 3 -16.77 10.25 -8.82
N ALA A 4 -17.25 10.80 -7.70
CA ALA A 4 -16.64 10.58 -6.40
C ALA A 4 -16.85 9.16 -5.88
N ARG A 5 -18.00 8.52 -6.19
CA ARG A 5 -18.23 7.09 -5.86
C ARG A 5 -17.18 6.20 -6.54
N ARG A 6 -16.90 6.40 -7.83
CA ARG A 6 -15.86 5.64 -8.55
C ARG A 6 -14.48 5.88 -7.97
N LEU A 7 -14.16 7.14 -7.64
CA LEU A 7 -12.87 7.50 -7.04
C LEU A 7 -12.70 6.88 -5.65
N THR A 8 -13.72 6.96 -4.81
CA THR A 8 -13.78 6.34 -3.48
C THR A 8 -13.53 4.84 -3.59
N LEU A 9 -14.28 4.16 -4.47
CA LEU A 9 -14.11 2.72 -4.69
C LEU A 9 -12.71 2.38 -5.20
N ALA A 10 -12.14 3.18 -6.10
CA ALA A 10 -10.78 2.97 -6.59
C ALA A 10 -9.75 3.05 -5.45
N HIS A 11 -9.84 4.05 -4.57
CA HIS A 11 -8.98 4.16 -3.39
C HIS A 11 -9.15 2.97 -2.45
N LEU A 12 -10.39 2.59 -2.13
CA LEU A 12 -10.66 1.49 -1.22
C LEU A 12 -10.19 0.14 -1.77
N TRP A 13 -10.37 -0.12 -3.07
CA TRP A 13 -9.83 -1.33 -3.69
C TRP A 13 -8.31 -1.40 -3.60
N VAL A 14 -7.60 -0.30 -3.86
CA VAL A 14 -6.14 -0.24 -3.72
C VAL A 14 -5.72 -0.44 -2.26
N ALA A 15 -6.42 0.18 -1.32
CA ALA A 15 -6.19 0.02 0.12
C ALA A 15 -6.34 -1.44 0.55
N PHE A 16 -7.44 -2.10 0.18
CA PHE A 16 -7.65 -3.52 0.51
C PHE A 16 -6.65 -4.45 -0.17
N ALA A 17 -6.27 -4.17 -1.42
CA ALA A 17 -5.21 -4.93 -2.10
C ALA A 17 -3.86 -4.78 -1.38
N ALA A 18 -3.49 -3.56 -0.97
CA ALA A 18 -2.29 -3.31 -0.19
C ALA A 18 -2.34 -4.01 1.17
N PHE A 19 -3.50 -4.01 1.85
CA PHE A 19 -3.70 -4.73 3.10
C PHE A 19 -3.57 -6.25 2.94
N ALA A 20 -4.08 -6.82 1.85
CA ALA A 20 -3.93 -8.25 1.56
C ALA A 20 -2.45 -8.62 1.38
N ILE A 21 -1.69 -7.85 0.58
CA ILE A 21 -0.25 -8.02 0.40
C ILE A 21 0.47 -7.90 1.74
N ALA A 22 0.18 -6.85 2.51
CA ALA A 22 0.76 -6.63 3.82
C ALA A 22 0.47 -7.80 4.77
N SER A 23 -0.74 -8.33 4.77
CA SER A 23 -1.12 -9.46 5.64
C SER A 23 -0.29 -10.70 5.33
N VAL A 24 -0.08 -11.02 4.04
CA VAL A 24 0.80 -12.14 3.64
C VAL A 24 2.23 -11.92 4.12
N LEU A 25 2.78 -10.72 3.96
CA LEU A 25 4.13 -10.39 4.46
C LEU A 25 4.19 -10.45 6.00
N GLY A 26 3.13 -10.03 6.69
CA GLY A 26 3.03 -10.11 8.16
C GLY A 26 3.00 -11.56 8.65
N VAL A 27 2.24 -12.44 7.98
CA VAL A 27 2.25 -13.89 8.25
C VAL A 27 3.65 -14.46 8.07
N TRP A 28 4.35 -14.07 6.99
CA TRP A 28 5.73 -14.47 6.78
C TRP A 28 6.66 -14.02 7.91
N GLN A 29 6.53 -12.79 8.40
CA GLN A 29 7.34 -12.30 9.53
C GLN A 29 7.10 -13.12 10.80
N MET A 30 5.85 -13.50 11.07
CA MET A 30 5.53 -14.32 12.24
C MET A 30 6.07 -15.75 12.06
N TRP A 31 5.95 -16.33 10.86
CA TRP A 31 6.52 -17.64 10.53
C TRP A 31 8.05 -17.65 10.71
N ALA A 32 8.74 -16.63 10.20
CA ALA A 32 10.20 -16.49 10.28
C ALA A 32 10.71 -16.32 11.73
N ARG A 33 9.86 -15.88 12.66
CA ARG A 33 10.18 -15.76 14.09
C ARG A 33 9.68 -16.94 14.93
N SER A 34 8.96 -17.87 14.31
CA SER A 34 8.46 -19.06 14.98
C SER A 34 9.57 -20.11 15.15
N PRO A 35 9.41 -21.08 16.07
CA PRO A 35 10.34 -22.21 16.20
C PRO A 35 10.24 -23.22 15.04
N LEU A 36 9.35 -22.99 14.06
CA LEU A 36 9.18 -23.87 12.91
C LEU A 36 10.30 -23.67 11.88
N PRO A 37 10.69 -24.71 11.13
CA PRO A 37 11.59 -24.55 9.99
C PRO A 37 11.03 -23.54 8.98
N ALA A 38 11.81 -22.50 8.68
CA ALA A 38 11.46 -21.47 7.71
C ALA A 38 12.33 -21.65 6.45
N PRO A 39 11.82 -22.33 5.40
CA PRO A 39 12.56 -22.47 4.16
C PRO A 39 12.76 -21.09 3.53
N PHE A 40 13.91 -20.83 2.92
CA PHE A 40 14.27 -19.53 2.28
C PHE A 40 14.46 -18.35 3.25
N LEU A 41 14.59 -18.59 4.56
CA LEU A 41 14.92 -17.53 5.51
C LEU A 41 16.37 -17.08 5.32
N THR A 42 16.55 -15.87 4.80
CA THR A 42 17.82 -15.15 4.78
C THR A 42 17.62 -13.78 5.41
N ALA A 43 18.68 -13.18 5.95
CA ALA A 43 18.61 -11.82 6.50
C ALA A 43 18.04 -10.83 5.45
N ASN A 44 18.49 -10.94 4.20
CA ASN A 44 18.02 -10.12 3.09
C ASN A 44 16.50 -10.29 2.85
N ALA A 45 16.02 -11.53 2.72
CA ALA A 45 14.59 -11.79 2.50
C ALA A 45 13.72 -11.32 3.67
N TYR A 46 14.20 -11.50 4.90
CA TYR A 46 13.50 -11.08 6.11
C TYR A 46 13.38 -9.56 6.21
N PHE A 47 14.48 -8.80 6.10
CA PHE A 47 14.43 -7.33 6.21
C PHE A 47 13.73 -6.69 5.01
N THR A 48 13.83 -7.27 3.82
CA THR A 48 13.05 -6.84 2.65
C THR A 48 11.55 -7.00 2.91
N SER A 49 11.13 -8.16 3.45
CA SER A 49 9.73 -8.42 3.78
C SER A 49 9.19 -7.48 4.86
N VAL A 50 9.92 -7.28 5.96
CA VAL A 50 9.55 -6.35 7.05
C VAL A 50 9.36 -4.93 6.50
N THR A 51 10.28 -4.47 5.66
CA THR A 51 10.22 -3.14 5.06
C THR A 51 9.02 -3.01 4.12
N ALA A 52 8.80 -3.99 3.25
CA ALA A 52 7.66 -4.01 2.34
C ALA A 52 6.32 -4.05 3.11
N HIS A 53 6.22 -4.86 4.17
CA HIS A 53 5.05 -4.91 5.03
C HIS A 53 4.76 -3.54 5.65
N GLY A 54 5.77 -2.95 6.29
CA GLY A 54 5.69 -1.64 6.93
C GLY A 54 5.24 -0.55 5.96
N VAL A 55 5.87 -0.46 4.79
CA VAL A 55 5.50 0.54 3.76
C VAL A 55 4.07 0.33 3.27
N SER A 56 3.66 -0.93 3.08
CA SER A 56 2.30 -1.28 2.64
C SER A 56 1.24 -0.79 3.62
N ILE A 57 1.45 -0.97 4.94
CA ILE A 57 0.46 -0.57 5.95
C ILE A 57 0.57 0.92 6.32
N ALA A 58 1.78 1.45 6.44
CA ALA A 58 2.00 2.79 7.00
C ALA A 58 1.81 3.91 6.00
N TYR A 59 2.12 3.66 4.72
CA TYR A 59 2.00 4.66 3.66
C TYR A 59 0.91 4.30 2.66
N VAL A 60 0.93 3.11 2.06
CA VAL A 60 0.00 2.78 0.95
C VAL A 60 -1.43 2.65 1.47
N LEU A 61 -1.68 1.71 2.38
CA LEU A 61 -2.99 1.46 2.96
C LEU A 61 -3.61 2.71 3.57
N THR A 62 -2.89 3.37 4.48
CA THR A 62 -3.38 4.58 5.19
C THR A 62 -3.70 5.72 4.23
N THR A 63 -2.83 6.00 3.26
CA THR A 63 -3.04 7.08 2.29
C THR A 63 -4.30 6.84 1.48
N PHE A 64 -4.44 5.66 0.88
CA PHE A 64 -5.61 5.36 0.07
C PHE A 64 -6.88 5.22 0.92
N MET A 65 -6.79 4.65 2.12
CA MET A 65 -7.93 4.52 3.03
C MET A 65 -8.44 5.88 3.49
N VAL A 66 -7.55 6.77 3.97
CA VAL A 66 -7.93 8.10 4.46
C VAL A 66 -8.47 8.97 3.34
N MET A 67 -7.82 8.99 2.16
CA MET A 67 -8.32 9.78 1.03
C MET A 67 -9.64 9.22 0.49
N GLY A 68 -9.74 7.90 0.29
CA GLY A 68 -10.96 7.25 -0.18
C GLY A 68 -12.14 7.49 0.75
N PHE A 69 -11.98 7.19 2.03
CA PHE A 69 -13.00 7.44 3.04
C PHE A 69 -13.30 8.94 3.21
N GLY A 70 -12.28 9.80 3.14
CA GLY A 70 -12.44 11.25 3.20
C GLY A 70 -13.32 11.80 2.09
N TYR A 71 -13.18 11.31 0.85
CA TYR A 71 -14.07 11.71 -0.26
C TYR A 71 -15.51 11.26 -0.04
N TYR A 72 -15.71 10.05 0.48
CA TYR A 72 -17.05 9.56 0.83
C TYR A 72 -17.70 10.43 1.90
N VAL A 73 -17.01 10.66 3.03
CA VAL A 73 -17.51 11.48 4.14
C VAL A 73 -17.78 12.92 3.67
N ALA A 74 -16.88 13.50 2.87
CA ALA A 74 -17.06 14.86 2.36
C ALA A 74 -18.34 14.99 1.53
N GLU A 75 -18.64 14.05 0.62
CA GLU A 75 -19.89 14.11 -0.16
C GLU A 75 -21.12 13.83 0.71
N THR A 76 -21.07 12.86 1.63
CA THR A 76 -22.24 12.50 2.45
C THR A 76 -22.55 13.51 3.55
N ALA A 77 -21.53 14.12 4.16
CA ALA A 77 -21.71 15.03 5.29
C ALA A 77 -21.97 16.48 4.85
N LEU A 78 -21.28 16.98 3.82
CA LEU A 78 -21.49 18.35 3.32
C LEU A 78 -22.58 18.42 2.23
N GLY A 79 -22.99 17.28 1.67
CA GLY A 79 -24.03 17.22 0.62
C GLY A 79 -23.65 17.92 -0.68
N ARG A 80 -22.37 18.23 -0.88
CA ARG A 80 -21.87 18.94 -2.07
C ARG A 80 -21.04 18.03 -2.96
N PRO A 81 -21.19 18.12 -4.29
CA PRO A 81 -20.35 17.38 -5.22
C PRO A 81 -18.90 17.86 -5.12
N LEU A 82 -17.96 16.95 -5.38
CA LEU A 82 -16.53 17.26 -5.37
C LEU A 82 -16.21 18.40 -6.37
N PRO A 83 -15.60 19.53 -5.93
CA PRO A 83 -15.46 20.72 -6.76
C PRO A 83 -14.53 20.52 -7.96
N LEU A 84 -13.49 19.70 -7.79
CA LEU A 84 -12.44 19.46 -8.80
C LEU A 84 -12.12 17.96 -8.92
N PRO A 85 -12.99 17.15 -9.56
CA PRO A 85 -12.80 15.70 -9.66
C PRO A 85 -11.53 15.33 -10.44
N ARG A 86 -11.08 16.17 -11.38
CA ARG A 86 -9.83 15.95 -12.13
C ARG A 86 -8.60 15.99 -11.23
N LEU A 87 -8.54 16.93 -10.28
CA LEU A 87 -7.43 17.01 -9.31
C LEU A 87 -7.46 15.83 -8.34
N ALA A 88 -8.64 15.37 -7.95
CA ALA A 88 -8.78 14.20 -7.08
C ALA A 88 -8.28 12.91 -7.77
N TRP A 89 -8.55 12.75 -9.07
CA TRP A 89 -7.94 11.66 -9.87
C TRP A 89 -6.44 11.82 -10.06
N LEU A 90 -5.92 13.05 -10.18
CA LEU A 90 -4.49 13.31 -10.23
C LEU A 90 -3.81 12.92 -8.91
N GLY A 91 -4.40 13.25 -7.77
CA GLY A 91 -3.94 12.80 -6.45
C GLY A 91 -3.90 11.28 -6.33
N PHE A 92 -4.93 10.60 -6.82
CA PHE A 92 -4.95 9.14 -6.90
C PHE A 92 -3.79 8.59 -7.75
N ALA A 93 -3.58 9.13 -8.95
CA ALA A 93 -2.49 8.72 -9.83
C ALA A 93 -1.10 8.94 -9.20
N LEU A 94 -0.90 10.08 -8.53
CA LEU A 94 0.33 10.36 -7.78
C LEU A 94 0.56 9.36 -6.65
N GLY A 95 -0.50 9.00 -5.91
CA GLY A 95 -0.42 7.96 -4.88
C GLY A 95 0.01 6.60 -5.43
N ILE A 96 -0.48 6.23 -6.62
CA ILE A 96 -0.11 4.97 -7.29
C ILE A 96 1.37 5.00 -7.69
N ILE A 97 1.81 6.10 -8.31
CA ILE A 97 3.21 6.29 -8.74
C ILE A 97 4.14 6.23 -7.53
N GLY A 98 3.79 6.90 -6.43
CA GLY A 98 4.56 6.86 -5.18
C GLY A 98 4.68 5.44 -4.64
N SER A 99 3.56 4.70 -4.58
CA SER A 99 3.53 3.31 -4.10
C SER A 99 4.44 2.40 -4.94
N LEU A 100 4.33 2.48 -6.28
CA LEU A 100 5.14 1.69 -7.20
C LEU A 100 6.64 2.03 -7.08
N SER A 101 6.96 3.32 -6.92
CA SER A 101 8.34 3.78 -6.76
C SER A 101 8.95 3.25 -5.46
N SER A 102 8.19 3.24 -4.35
CA SER A 102 8.64 2.66 -3.08
C SER A 102 8.90 1.16 -3.19
N TYR A 103 8.01 0.39 -3.81
CA TYR A 103 8.25 -1.06 -3.99
C TYR A 103 9.44 -1.35 -4.89
N ARG A 104 9.61 -0.55 -5.96
CA ARG A 104 10.76 -0.70 -6.84
C ARG A 104 12.07 -0.42 -6.11
N HIS A 105 12.11 0.63 -5.30
CA HIS A 105 13.28 0.92 -4.47
C HIS A 105 13.61 -0.23 -3.51
N ILE A 106 12.61 -0.83 -2.85
CA ILE A 106 12.81 -2.00 -1.98
C ILE A 106 13.40 -3.18 -2.76
N ASN A 107 12.92 -3.43 -3.98
CA ASN A 107 13.45 -4.50 -4.82
C ASN A 107 14.90 -4.24 -5.29
N ASP A 108 15.22 -2.98 -5.59
CA ASP A 108 16.58 -2.58 -5.99
C ASP A 108 17.58 -2.75 -4.81
N GLN A 109 17.14 -2.48 -3.58
CA GLN A 109 17.92 -2.77 -2.37
C GLN A 109 18.20 -4.27 -2.23
N ARG A 110 17.16 -5.10 -2.40
CA ARG A 110 17.30 -6.57 -2.34
C ARG A 110 18.33 -7.08 -3.36
N ALA A 111 18.27 -6.59 -4.61
CA ALA A 111 19.17 -6.99 -5.68
C ALA A 111 20.63 -6.53 -5.44
N SER A 112 20.82 -5.44 -4.71
CA SER A 112 22.16 -4.95 -4.33
C SER A 112 22.79 -5.84 -3.26
N PHE A 113 22.01 -6.31 -2.29
CA PHE A 113 22.48 -7.27 -1.27
C PHE A 113 22.91 -8.61 -1.87
N GLU A 114 22.19 -9.11 -2.88
CA GLU A 114 22.52 -10.38 -3.54
C GLU A 114 23.84 -10.32 -4.33
N LYS A 115 24.31 -9.13 -4.74
CA LYS A 115 25.59 -8.95 -5.45
C LYS A 115 26.82 -8.88 -4.52
N CYS A 116 26.61 -8.70 -3.22
CA CYS A 116 27.69 -8.52 -2.24
C CYS A 116 28.13 -9.83 -1.58
N HIS A 117 27.42 -10.93 -1.85
CA HIS A 117 27.69 -12.30 -1.40
C HIS A 117 27.98 -13.20 -2.60
#